data_AF-A0A3D3VBV0-F1
#
_entry.id   AF-A0A3D3VBV0-F1
#
_cell.length_a   1.000
_cell.length_b   1.000
_cell.length_c   1.000
_cell.angle_alpha   90.00
_cell.angle_beta   90.00
_cell.angle_gamma   90.00
#
_symmetry.space_group_name_H-M   'P 1'
#
loop_
_entity.id
_entity.type
_entity.pdbx_description
1 polymer ?
#
loop_
_entity_poly.entity_id
_entity_poly.type
_entity_poly.pdbx_seq_one_letter_code
_entity_poly.pdbx_strand_id
1 'polypeptide(L)' 'AGEISAVLDAALVDRSFVAGDDFTMGDIPIGGVIYRWYEMEIARPERPHLRAWYERLQGRPGFTEHIMIPLQ' A
#
# COMPACT_ATOMS: atom_id res chain seq x y z
N ALA A 1 0.55 8.15 -10.24
CA ALA A 1 0.01 7.43 -9.07
C ALA A 1 -1.39 6.87 -9.29
N GLY A 2 -2.31 7.61 -9.95
CA GLY A 2 -3.69 7.14 -10.20
C GLY A 2 -3.78 5.78 -10.91
N GLU A 3 -3.07 5.59 -12.03
CA GLU A 3 -3.08 4.32 -12.77
C GLU A 3 -2.42 3.16 -12.00
N ILE A 4 -1.30 3.43 -11.32
CA ILE A 4 -0.59 2.42 -10.52
C ILE A 4 -1.46 1.91 -9.36
N SER A 5 -2.19 2.82 -8.68
CA SER A 5 -3.11 2.44 -7.61
C SER A 5 -4.26 1.55 -8.11
N ALA A 6 -4.72 1.75 -9.35
CA ALA A 6 -5.78 0.96 -9.95
C ALA A 6 -5.31 -0.45 -10.33
N VAL A 7 -4.11 -0.57 -10.93
CA VAL A 7 -3.51 -1.87 -11.26
C VAL A 7 -3.25 -2.69 -10.00
N LEU A 8 -2.74 -2.04 -8.95
CA LEU A 8 -2.47 -2.70 -7.69
C LEU A 8 -3.75 -3.16 -6.98
N ASP A 9 -4.79 -2.33 -6.94
CA ASP A 9 -6.10 -2.69 -6.39
C ASP A 9 -6.70 -3.91 -7.10
N ALA A 10 -6.63 -3.96 -8.44
CA ALA A 10 -7.08 -5.10 -9.22
C ALA A 10 -6.25 -6.38 -8.96
N ALA A 11 -4.93 -6.25 -8.78
CA ALA A 11 -4.06 -7.38 -8.47
C ALA A 11 -4.30 -7.96 -7.07
N LEU A 12 -4.88 -7.18 -6.16
CA LEU A 12 -5.15 -7.52 -4.76
C LEU A 12 -6.56 -8.07 -4.50
N VAL A 13 -7.37 -8.26 -5.54
CA VAL A 13 -8.75 -8.80 -5.40
C VAL A 13 -8.76 -10.14 -4.67
N ASP A 14 -7.90 -11.07 -5.10
CA ASP A 14 -7.79 -12.43 -4.58
C ASP A 14 -6.44 -12.69 -3.88
N ARG A 15 -5.76 -11.63 -3.43
CA ARG A 15 -4.41 -11.75 -2.82
C ARG A 15 -4.27 -10.90 -1.58
N SER A 16 -3.62 -11.45 -0.56
CA SER A 16 -3.31 -10.71 0.67
C SER A 16 -2.11 -9.78 0.52
N PHE A 17 -1.20 -10.07 -0.40
CA PHE A 17 0.03 -9.34 -0.66
C PHE A 17 0.37 -9.37 -2.16
N VAL A 18 1.35 -8.56 -2.58
CA VAL A 18 1.67 -8.37 -4.00
C VAL A 18 2.02 -9.70 -4.70
N ALA A 19 2.72 -10.58 -3.99
CA ALA A 19 3.17 -11.87 -4.51
C ALA A 19 2.21 -13.06 -4.24
N GLY A 20 1.09 -12.85 -3.54
CA GLY A 20 0.16 -13.92 -3.16
C GLY A 20 -0.37 -13.76 -1.74
N ASP A 21 -0.37 -14.84 -0.96
CA ASP A 21 -0.96 -14.86 0.38
C ASP A 21 -0.01 -14.46 1.50
N ASP A 22 1.30 -14.48 1.23
CA ASP A 22 2.35 -14.16 2.19
C ASP A 22 3.03 -12.82 1.89
N PHE A 23 3.42 -12.12 2.95
CA PHE A 23 4.20 -10.89 2.85
C PHE A 23 5.59 -11.19 2.27
N THR A 24 6.00 -10.42 1.27
CA THR A 24 7.31 -10.59 0.63
C THR A 24 8.06 -9.28 0.56
N MET A 25 9.31 -9.36 0.08
CA MET A 25 10.09 -8.17 -0.23
C MET A 25 9.39 -7.25 -1.26
N GLY A 26 8.52 -7.79 -2.12
CA GLY A 26 7.78 -7.01 -3.11
C GLY A 26 6.84 -5.97 -2.49
N ASP A 27 6.30 -6.24 -1.30
CA ASP A 27 5.36 -5.34 -0.62
C ASP A 27 6.04 -4.10 -0.02
N ILE A 28 7.34 -4.18 0.29
CA ILE A 28 8.09 -3.11 0.95
C ILE A 28 8.21 -1.84 0.08
N PRO A 29 8.78 -1.89 -1.14
CA PRO A 29 8.92 -0.68 -1.96
C PRO A 29 7.57 -0.12 -2.39
N ILE A 30 6.60 -0.99 -2.69
CA ILE A 30 5.25 -0.60 -3.10
C ILE A 30 4.53 0.07 -1.93
N GLY A 31 4.64 -0.48 -0.72
CA GLY A 31 4.09 0.08 0.51
C GLY A 31 4.61 1.50 0.78
N GLY A 32 5.91 1.73 0.55
CA GLY A 32 6.50 3.07 0.64
C GLY A 32 5.87 4.07 -0.33
N VAL A 33 5.71 3.70 -1.60
CA VAL A 33 5.07 4.57 -2.60
C VAL A 33 3.60 4.85 -2.25
N ILE A 34 2.88 3.83 -1.80
CA ILE A 34 1.46 3.95 -1.44
C ILE A 34 1.26 4.79 -0.17
N TYR A 35 2.14 4.67 0.84
CA TYR A 35 2.13 5.56 2.00
C TYR A 35 2.22 7.03 1.58
N ARG A 36 3.21 7.38 0.77
CA ARG A 36 3.38 8.76 0.29
C ARG A 36 2.14 9.24 -0.48
N TRP A 37 1.56 8.38 -1.32
CA TRP A 37 0.33 8.69 -2.03
C TRP A 37 -0.86 8.91 -1.09
N TYR A 38 -0.94 8.18 0.04
CA TYR A 38 -1.97 8.38 1.06
C TYR A 38 -1.79 9.67 1.86
N GLU A 39 -0.56 10.17 2.04
CA GLU A 39 -0.25 11.42 2.75
C GLU A 39 -0.50 12.68 1.91
N MET A 40 -0.49 12.59 0.58
CA MET A 40 -0.74 13.75 -0.29
C MET A 40 -2.18 14.25 -0.17
N GLU A 41 -2.37 15.57 -0.06
CA GLU A 41 -3.69 16.24 -0.04
C GLU A 41 -4.34 16.30 -1.44
N ILE A 42 -4.68 15.13 -1.99
CA ILE A 42 -5.31 14.97 -3.29
C ILE A 42 -6.59 14.13 -3.19
N ALA A 43 -7.57 14.45 -4.04
CA ALA A 43 -8.77 13.63 -4.22
C ALA A 43 -8.39 12.24 -4.74
N ARG A 44 -8.94 11.20 -4.12
CA ARG A 44 -8.59 9.81 -4.39
C ARG A 44 -9.83 8.96 -4.66
N PRO A 45 -9.83 8.12 -5.71
CA PRO A 45 -10.89 7.14 -5.93
C PRO A 45 -10.84 6.06 -4.85
N GLU A 46 -11.99 5.45 -4.55
CA GLU A 46 -12.06 4.30 -3.66
C GLU A 46 -11.36 3.08 -4.29
N ARG A 47 -10.52 2.43 -3.49
CA ARG A 47 -9.71 1.24 -3.85
C ARG A 47 -9.70 0.28 -2.67
N PRO A 48 -10.75 -0.54 -2.49
CA PRO A 48 -10.96 -1.29 -1.25
C PRO A 48 -9.89 -2.37 -1.01
N HIS A 49 -9.39 -3.03 -2.07
CA HIS A 49 -8.38 -4.08 -1.95
C HIS A 49 -7.01 -3.48 -1.63
N LEU A 50 -6.68 -2.37 -2.29
CA LEU A 50 -5.49 -1.58 -1.97
C LEU A 50 -5.52 -1.06 -0.53
N ARG A 51 -6.69 -0.59 -0.06
CA ARG A 51 -6.86 -0.13 1.32
C ARG A 51 -6.66 -1.24 2.33
N ALA A 52 -7.30 -2.39 2.12
CA ALA A 52 -7.15 -3.54 3.01
C ALA A 52 -5.69 -4.04 3.07
N TRP A 53 -4.98 -4.06 1.93
CA TRP A 53 -3.55 -4.37 1.90
C TRP A 53 -2.71 -3.33 2.65
N TYR A 54 -2.99 -2.04 2.45
CA TYR A 54 -2.29 -0.97 3.15
C TYR A 54 -2.49 -1.04 4.67
N GLU A 55 -3.70 -1.32 5.14
CA GLU A 55 -4.00 -1.53 6.57
C GLU A 55 -3.23 -2.72 7.17
N ARG A 56 -3.08 -3.83 6.42
CA ARG A 56 -2.22 -4.95 6.84
C ARG A 56 -0.76 -4.52 7.01
N LEU A 57 -0.26 -3.65 6.14
CA LEU A 57 1.10 -3.12 6.26
C LEU A 57 1.25 -2.22 7.49
N GLN A 58 0.26 -1.38 7.79
CA GLN A 58 0.26 -0.52 8.99
C GLN A 58 0.30 -1.32 10.29
N GLY A 59 -0.17 -2.57 10.30
CA GLY A 59 -0.04 -3.47 11.46
C GLY A 59 1.38 -4.00 11.72
N ARG A 60 2.38 -3.69 10.87
CA ARG A 60 3.74 -4.22 10.96
C ARG A 60 4.69 -3.20 11.58
N PRO A 61 5.38 -3.52 12.70
CA PRO A 61 6.30 -2.58 13.38
C PRO A 61 7.35 -1.96 12.45
N GLY A 62 7.98 -2.77 11.60
CA GLY A 62 8.99 -2.25 10.66
C GLY A 62 8.43 -1.31 9.59
N PHE A 63 7.15 -1.44 9.24
CA PHE A 63 6.50 -0.50 8.31
C PHE A 63 6.20 0.82 9.02
N THR A 64 5.65 0.77 10.23
CA THR A 64 5.34 1.97 11.01
C THR A 64 6.62 2.74 11.39
N GLU A 65 7.70 2.04 11.72
CA GLU A 65 8.95 2.66 12.16
C GLU A 65 9.74 3.31 11.02
N HIS A 66 9.77 2.67 9.84
CA HIS A 66 10.68 3.09 8.76
C HIS A 66 9.99 3.71 7.56
N ILE A 67 8.69 3.46 7.36
CA ILE A 67 7.93 3.95 6.18
C ILE A 67 6.95 5.06 6.57
N MET A 68 6.19 4.89 7.65
CA MET A 68 5.18 5.86 8.10
C MET A 68 5.78 7.06 8.83
N ILE A 69 6.78 7.69 8.22
CA ILE A 69 7.44 8.89 8.71
C ILE A 69 6.95 10.11 7.92
N PRO A 70 6.86 11.31 8.53
CA PRO A 70 6.38 12.50 7.85
C PRO A 70 7.11 12.75 6.52
N LEU A 71 6.35 13.08 5.48
CA LEU A 71 6.91 13.58 4.23
C LEU A 71 7.61 14.92 4.52
N GLN A 72 8.90 15.00 4.19
CA GLN A 72 9.69 16.24 4.22
C GLN A 72 9.55 17.02 2.92
#